data_AF-A0A496XMM3-F1
#
_entry.id   AF-A0A496XMM3-F1
#
_cell.length_a   1.000
_cell.length_b   1.000
_cell.length_c   1.000
_cell.angle_alpha   90.00
_cell.angle_beta   90.00
_cell.angle_gamma   90.00
#
_symmetry.space_group_name_H-M   'P 1'
#
loop_
_entity.id
_entity.type
_entity.pdbx_description
1 polymer ?
#
loop_
_entity_poly.entity_id
_entity_poly.type
_entity_poly.pdbx_seq_one_letter_code
_entity_poly.pdbx_strand_id
1 'polypeptide(L)'
;MSKSRSKALLGAVVTGVVLMSLSVASWSMGHDGGMDHDPARMVAHMTDRLDLTEEQVSRVKQLMTATREQSDADRKRLRDLRGQMKTQRDNFDAGKAQKIADEIGEITSRMVFQIASTHAKIYQLLTDEQKAEMDDMMDQHQSRRDHWRQSGKKSRE
;
A
#
# COMPACT_ATOMS: atom_id res chain seq x y z
N MET A 1 -23.39 67.06 -27.77
CA MET A 1 -24.81 66.74 -28.04
C MET A 1 -25.31 65.80 -26.94
N SER A 2 -26.46 66.14 -26.33
CA SER A 2 -27.37 65.35 -25.45
C SER A 2 -26.76 64.64 -24.21
N LYS A 3 -26.88 65.09 -22.94
CA LYS A 3 -28.02 65.38 -22.03
C LYS A 3 -29.05 64.25 -21.83
N SER A 4 -29.04 63.58 -20.68
CA SER A 4 -30.17 63.57 -19.71
C SER A 4 -29.84 62.82 -18.40
N ARG A 5 -30.47 63.28 -17.31
CA ARG A 5 -30.46 62.76 -15.92
C ARG A 5 -31.86 62.20 -15.60
N SER A 6 -31.97 61.21 -14.70
CA SER A 6 -33.01 61.06 -13.64
C SER A 6 -32.89 59.67 -12.98
N LYS A 7 -32.71 59.54 -11.64
CA LYS A 7 -33.72 59.46 -10.54
C LYS A 7 -34.72 58.30 -10.75
N ALA A 8 -35.07 57.40 -9.81
CA ALA A 8 -34.74 57.17 -8.40
C ALA A 8 -35.43 55.84 -7.94
N LEU A 9 -35.22 55.47 -6.66
CA LEU A 9 -36.14 54.74 -5.74
C LEU A 9 -36.13 53.19 -5.68
N LEU A 10 -35.63 52.71 -4.54
CA LEU A 10 -36.30 51.89 -3.52
C LEU A 10 -37.11 50.65 -3.96
N GLY A 11 -36.61 49.48 -3.56
CA GLY A 11 -37.40 48.25 -3.41
C GLY A 11 -36.64 47.22 -2.57
N ALA A 12 -36.97 47.12 -1.29
CA ALA A 12 -36.47 46.09 -0.39
C ALA A 12 -37.31 44.82 -0.52
N VAL A 13 -36.67 43.64 -0.64
CA VAL A 13 -37.17 42.39 -0.05
C VAL A 13 -35.97 41.58 0.43
N VAL A 14 -35.78 41.59 1.74
CA VAL A 14 -35.00 40.59 2.48
C VAL A 14 -35.88 39.35 2.59
N THR A 15 -35.46 38.22 2.01
CA THR A 15 -35.64 36.84 2.52
C THR A 15 -35.23 35.85 1.43
N GLY A 16 -34.30 34.93 1.74
CA GLY A 16 -34.08 33.78 0.86
C GLY A 16 -32.76 33.03 1.04
N VAL A 17 -32.60 32.35 2.18
CA VAL A 17 -31.84 31.10 2.35
C VAL A 17 -30.38 31.11 1.85
N VAL A 18 -29.46 31.43 2.76
CA VAL A 18 -28.07 30.96 2.65
C VAL A 18 -28.04 29.48 3.04
N LEU A 19 -28.20 28.59 2.06
CA LEU A 19 -27.69 27.22 2.18
C LEU A 19 -26.31 27.21 1.54
N MET A 20 -25.30 27.59 2.33
CA MET A 20 -23.94 27.16 2.06
C MET A 20 -23.93 25.64 2.18
N SER A 21 -24.13 24.95 1.06
CA SER A 21 -23.77 23.55 0.93
C SER A 21 -22.26 23.46 1.10
N LEU A 22 -21.87 23.10 2.33
CA LEU A 22 -20.53 22.70 2.69
C LEU A 22 -20.02 21.76 1.61
N SER A 23 -19.06 22.25 0.84
CA SER A 23 -18.21 21.42 -0.01
C SER A 23 -17.43 20.53 0.95
N VAL A 24 -17.97 19.36 1.28
CA VAL A 24 -17.21 18.30 1.92
C VAL A 24 -16.19 17.89 0.86
N ALA A 25 -15.05 18.58 0.87
CA ALA A 25 -13.84 18.09 0.24
C ALA A 25 -13.62 16.71 0.86
N SER A 26 -14.01 15.68 0.13
CA SER A 26 -13.74 14.31 0.48
C SER A 26 -12.21 14.19 0.51
N TRP A 27 -11.66 14.20 1.71
CA TRP A 27 -10.31 13.73 1.95
C TRP A 27 -10.30 12.23 1.71
N SER A 28 -10.33 11.83 0.43
CA SER A 28 -9.87 10.51 0.02
C SER A 28 -8.34 10.51 0.03
N MET A 29 -7.76 10.64 1.22
CA MET A 29 -6.37 10.24 1.44
C MET A 29 -6.32 8.71 1.53
N GLY A 30 -6.74 8.05 0.45
CA GLY A 30 -6.37 6.68 0.16
C GLY A 30 -5.10 6.78 -0.68
N HIS A 31 -3.95 6.87 -0.02
CA HIS A 31 -2.71 6.49 -0.70
C HIS A 31 -2.87 5.00 -1.01
N ASP A 32 -3.33 4.69 -2.22
CA ASP A 32 -3.12 3.41 -2.88
C ASP A 32 -1.61 3.33 -3.22
N GLY A 33 -0.79 3.40 -2.16
CA GLY A 33 0.65 3.25 -2.19
C GLY A 33 0.98 1.76 -2.24
N GLY A 34 0.44 1.08 -3.25
CA GLY A 34 1.04 -0.15 -3.72
C GLY A 34 2.39 0.25 -4.30
N MET A 35 3.40 0.32 -3.45
CA MET A 35 4.79 0.39 -3.88
C MET A 35 5.01 -0.92 -4.65
N ASP A 36 4.77 -0.86 -5.95
CA ASP A 36 4.95 -1.98 -6.83
C ASP A 36 6.45 -2.18 -6.95
N HIS A 37 7.01 -2.90 -5.98
CA HIS A 37 8.42 -3.17 -5.89
C HIS A 37 8.77 -4.10 -7.07
N ASP A 38 9.23 -3.47 -8.14
CA ASP A 38 9.83 -4.13 -9.28
C ASP A 38 10.93 -5.08 -8.78
N PRO A 39 10.84 -6.39 -9.09
CA PRO A 39 11.87 -7.35 -8.72
C PRO A 39 13.27 -6.90 -9.14
N ALA A 40 13.41 -6.22 -10.29
CA ALA A 40 14.72 -5.75 -10.74
C ALA A 40 15.34 -4.71 -9.81
N ARG A 41 14.54 -3.79 -9.24
CA ARG A 41 15.00 -2.84 -8.23
C ARG A 41 15.45 -3.54 -6.94
N MET A 42 14.69 -4.54 -6.50
CA MET A 42 15.04 -5.27 -5.28
C MET A 42 16.31 -6.09 -5.46
N VAL A 43 16.46 -6.77 -6.61
CA VAL A 43 17.69 -7.49 -6.96
C VAL A 43 18.86 -6.52 -7.02
N ALA A 44 18.74 -5.38 -7.69
CA ALA A 44 19.82 -4.40 -7.78
C ALA A 44 20.28 -3.89 -6.41
N HIS A 45 19.35 -3.64 -5.49
CA HIS A 45 19.69 -3.26 -4.12
C HIS A 45 20.40 -4.38 -3.36
N MET A 46 19.96 -5.63 -3.54
CA MET A 46 20.59 -6.79 -2.92
C MET A 46 21.98 -7.05 -3.49
N THR A 47 22.17 -6.89 -4.80
CA THR A 47 23.47 -6.98 -5.48
C THR A 47 24.47 -5.99 -4.91
N ASP A 48 24.07 -4.72 -4.80
CA ASP A 48 24.93 -3.64 -4.27
C ASP A 48 25.35 -3.89 -2.82
N ARG A 49 24.46 -4.48 -2.01
CA ARG A 49 24.71 -4.72 -0.59
C ARG A 49 25.48 -6.00 -0.30
N LEU A 50 25.18 -7.08 -1.03
CA LEU A 50 25.74 -8.41 -0.79
C LEU A 50 26.90 -8.75 -1.75
N ASP A 51 27.26 -7.84 -2.66
CA ASP A 51 28.24 -8.08 -3.72
C ASP A 51 27.96 -9.40 -4.47
N LEU A 52 26.73 -9.52 -4.99
CA LEU A 52 26.28 -10.76 -5.65
C LEU A 52 27.02 -10.96 -6.98
N THR A 53 27.48 -12.18 -7.26
CA THR A 53 28.04 -12.53 -8.57
C THR A 53 26.97 -12.49 -9.66
N GLU A 54 27.38 -12.38 -10.93
CA GLU A 54 26.44 -12.35 -12.06
C GLU A 54 25.52 -13.59 -12.08
N GLU A 55 26.05 -14.76 -11.73
CA GLU A 55 25.29 -16.00 -11.63
C GLU A 55 24.27 -15.94 -10.48
N GLN A 56 24.67 -15.43 -9.31
CA GLN A 56 23.76 -15.23 -8.17
C GLN A 56 22.65 -14.25 -8.53
N VAL A 57 22.98 -13.10 -9.14
CA VAL A 57 22.01 -12.10 -9.59
C VAL A 57 20.97 -12.70 -10.53
N SER A 58 21.42 -13.48 -11.52
CA SER A 58 20.53 -14.15 -12.47
C SER A 58 19.55 -15.10 -11.78
N ARG A 59 20.05 -15.92 -10.84
CA ARG A 59 19.24 -16.88 -10.08
C ARG A 59 18.25 -16.18 -9.14
N VAL A 60 18.69 -15.16 -8.41
CA VAL A 60 17.83 -14.37 -7.52
C VAL A 60 16.72 -13.68 -8.32
N LYS A 61 17.06 -13.05 -9.46
CA LYS A 61 16.07 -12.43 -10.34
C LYS A 61 15.03 -13.42 -10.83
N GLN A 62 15.44 -14.62 -11.24
CA GLN A 62 14.52 -15.67 -11.68
C GLN A 62 13.56 -16.09 -10.54
N LEU A 63 14.08 -16.30 -9.32
CA LEU A 63 13.28 -16.66 -8.15
C LEU A 63 12.26 -15.56 -7.79
N MET A 64 12.68 -14.30 -7.80
CA MET A 64 11.80 -13.17 -7.47
C MET A 64 10.73 -12.94 -8.54
N THR A 65 11.08 -13.02 -9.82
CA THR A 65 10.12 -12.90 -10.93
C THR A 65 9.09 -14.02 -10.88
N ALA A 66 9.51 -15.27 -10.72
CA ALA A 66 8.59 -16.41 -10.61
C ALA A 66 7.64 -16.27 -9.41
N THR A 67 8.15 -15.81 -8.26
CA THR A 67 7.31 -15.55 -7.08
C THR A 67 6.32 -14.43 -7.35
N ARG A 68 6.76 -13.35 -8.02
CA ARG A 68 5.88 -12.23 -8.37
C ARG A 68 4.74 -12.69 -9.27
N GLU A 69 5.04 -13.44 -10.32
CA GLU A 69 4.06 -13.99 -11.26
C GLU A 69 3.08 -14.94 -10.56
N GLN A 70 3.58 -15.87 -9.76
CA GLN A 70 2.76 -16.82 -9.01
C GLN A 70 1.78 -16.14 -8.05
N SER A 71 2.18 -15.02 -7.43
CA SER A 71 1.30 -14.30 -6.50
C SER A 71 0.50 -13.16 -7.15
N ASP A 72 0.57 -12.91 -8.47
CA ASP A 72 -0.16 -11.78 -9.09
C ASP A 72 -1.68 -11.91 -8.93
N ALA A 73 -2.20 -13.11 -9.20
CA ALA A 73 -3.62 -13.42 -9.04
C ALA A 73 -4.06 -13.27 -7.56
N ASP A 74 -3.27 -13.79 -6.63
CA ASP A 74 -3.52 -13.67 -5.19
C ASP A 74 -3.52 -12.19 -4.73
N ARG A 75 -2.59 -11.36 -5.23
CA ARG A 75 -2.57 -9.91 -4.94
C ARG A 75 -3.81 -9.20 -5.47
N LYS A 76 -4.23 -9.53 -6.70
CA LYS A 76 -5.46 -8.98 -7.30
C LYS A 76 -6.67 -9.37 -6.47
N ARG A 77 -6.76 -10.63 -6.07
CA ARG A 77 -7.87 -11.13 -5.26
C ARG A 77 -7.91 -10.50 -3.86
N LEU A 78 -6.76 -10.34 -3.20
CA LEU A 78 -6.72 -9.63 -1.91
C LEU A 78 -7.20 -8.18 -2.01
N ARG A 79 -6.86 -7.46 -3.10
CA ARG A 79 -7.36 -6.09 -3.31
C ARG A 79 -8.87 -6.07 -3.44
N ASP A 80 -9.42 -6.97 -4.24
CA ASP A 80 -10.87 -7.12 -4.43
C ASP A 80 -11.57 -7.49 -3.11
N LEU A 81 -11.07 -8.49 -2.37
CA LEU A 81 -11.62 -8.89 -1.07
C LEU A 81 -11.60 -7.77 -0.03
N ARG A 82 -10.52 -6.97 0.01
CA ARG A 82 -10.46 -5.77 0.88
C ARG A 82 -11.49 -4.72 0.47
N GLY A 83 -11.71 -4.55 -0.84
CA GLY A 83 -12.79 -3.72 -1.37
C GLY A 83 -14.17 -4.20 -0.92
N GLN A 84 -14.43 -5.50 -1.05
CA GLN A 84 -15.69 -6.12 -0.60
C GLN A 84 -15.89 -6.03 0.91
N MET A 85 -14.83 -6.23 1.71
CA MET A 85 -14.89 -6.03 3.16
C MET A 85 -15.24 -4.58 3.51
N LYS A 86 -14.68 -3.61 2.78
CA LYS A 86 -14.98 -2.18 2.99
C LYS A 86 -16.46 -1.85 2.73
N THR A 87 -17.12 -2.52 1.78
CA THR A 87 -18.56 -2.29 1.51
C THR A 87 -19.48 -2.88 2.59
N GLN A 88 -18.99 -3.79 3.44
CA GLN A 88 -19.76 -4.33 4.58
C GLN A 88 -19.95 -3.32 5.73
N ARG A 89 -19.38 -2.11 5.65
CA ARG A 89 -19.46 -1.09 6.72
C ARG A 89 -20.88 -0.57 6.97
N ASP A 90 -21.61 -0.29 5.90
CA ASP A 90 -22.92 0.35 6.00
C ASP A 90 -24.06 -0.66 6.14
N ASN A 91 -23.89 -1.85 5.56
CA ASN A 91 -24.83 -2.96 5.61
C ASN A 91 -24.07 -4.27 5.89
N PHE A 92 -23.81 -4.54 7.17
CA PHE A 92 -23.01 -5.67 7.60
C PHE A 92 -23.79 -6.99 7.49
N ASP A 93 -23.30 -7.89 6.64
CA ASP A 93 -23.72 -9.29 6.62
C ASP A 93 -22.61 -10.14 7.26
N ALA A 94 -22.90 -10.72 8.42
CA ALA A 94 -21.93 -11.50 9.18
C ALA A 94 -21.42 -12.73 8.41
N GLY A 95 -22.30 -13.43 7.69
CA GLY A 95 -21.93 -14.62 6.93
C GLY A 95 -21.06 -14.29 5.73
N LYS A 96 -21.35 -13.18 5.05
CA LYS A 96 -20.53 -12.68 3.95
C LYS A 96 -19.17 -12.16 4.44
N ALA A 97 -19.16 -11.39 5.54
CA ALA A 97 -17.94 -10.88 6.14
C ALA A 97 -17.02 -12.03 6.59
N GLN A 98 -17.57 -13.08 7.21
CA GLN A 98 -16.80 -14.26 7.60
C GLN A 98 -16.14 -14.93 6.39
N LYS A 99 -16.88 -15.17 5.31
CA LYS A 99 -16.33 -15.78 4.08
C LYS A 99 -15.21 -14.93 3.46
N ILE A 100 -15.37 -13.61 3.42
CA ILE A 100 -14.31 -12.71 2.93
C ILE A 100 -13.07 -12.81 3.82
N ALA A 101 -13.25 -12.84 5.15
CA ALA A 101 -12.14 -12.96 6.09
C ALA A 101 -11.40 -14.30 5.95
N ASP A 102 -12.13 -15.40 5.82
CA ASP A 102 -11.57 -16.74 5.63
C ASP A 102 -10.69 -16.78 4.37
N GLU A 103 -11.21 -16.26 3.25
CA GLU A 103 -10.47 -16.25 1.98
C GLU A 103 -9.23 -15.33 2.04
N ILE A 104 -9.32 -14.18 2.71
CA ILE A 104 -8.13 -13.34 2.98
C ILE A 104 -7.09 -14.13 3.76
N GLY A 105 -7.50 -14.89 4.78
CA GLY A 105 -6.63 -15.73 5.60
C GLY A 105 -5.91 -16.80 4.77
N GLU A 106 -6.64 -17.52 3.93
CA GLU A 106 -6.09 -18.54 3.03
C GLU A 106 -5.06 -17.97 2.05
N ILE A 107 -5.41 -16.87 1.36
CA ILE A 107 -4.49 -16.23 0.41
C ILE A 107 -3.24 -15.72 1.14
N THR A 108 -3.42 -15.07 2.30
CA THR A 108 -2.30 -14.53 3.08
C THR A 108 -1.36 -15.66 3.53
N SER A 109 -1.91 -16.79 4.00
CA SER A 109 -1.12 -17.96 4.38
C SER A 109 -0.26 -18.48 3.22
N ARG A 110 -0.86 -18.66 2.04
CA ARG A 110 -0.12 -19.10 0.84
C ARG A 110 0.98 -18.12 0.46
N MET A 111 0.68 -16.82 0.45
CA MET A 111 1.65 -15.79 0.09
C MET A 111 2.83 -15.73 1.06
N VAL A 112 2.57 -15.82 2.37
CA VAL A 112 3.64 -15.84 3.39
C VAL A 112 4.55 -17.06 3.19
N PHE A 113 3.97 -18.24 2.94
CA PHE A 113 4.75 -19.44 2.65
C PHE A 113 5.61 -19.29 1.39
N GLN A 114 5.05 -18.75 0.30
CA GLN A 114 5.78 -18.49 -0.94
C GLN A 114 6.96 -17.54 -0.73
N ILE A 115 6.76 -16.44 0.00
CA ILE A 115 7.83 -15.48 0.31
C ILE A 115 8.93 -16.15 1.14
N ALA A 116 8.56 -16.87 2.20
CA ALA A 116 9.52 -17.57 3.05
C ALA A 116 10.33 -18.61 2.26
N SER A 117 9.67 -19.40 1.40
CA SER A 117 10.32 -20.37 0.53
C SER A 117 11.31 -19.71 -0.43
N THR A 118 10.93 -18.58 -1.04
CA THR A 118 11.81 -17.83 -1.94
C THR A 118 13.01 -17.22 -1.21
N HIS A 119 12.81 -16.65 -0.01
CA HIS A 119 13.90 -16.15 0.82
C HIS A 119 14.87 -17.26 1.21
N ALA A 120 14.38 -18.43 1.61
CA ALA A 120 15.22 -19.57 1.93
C ALA A 120 16.06 -20.03 0.74
N LYS A 121 15.46 -20.08 -0.47
CA LYS A 121 16.19 -20.41 -1.70
C LYS A 121 17.26 -19.37 -2.03
N ILE A 122 16.98 -18.08 -1.86
CA ILE A 122 17.96 -17.01 -2.07
C ILE A 122 19.11 -17.15 -1.07
N TYR A 123 18.81 -17.35 0.22
CA TYR A 123 19.81 -17.51 1.28
C TYR A 123 20.76 -18.70 1.02
N GLN A 124 20.27 -19.78 0.42
CA GLN A 124 21.09 -20.93 0.03
C GLN A 124 22.05 -20.66 -1.13
N LEU A 125 21.84 -19.60 -1.92
CA LEU A 125 22.74 -19.20 -3.00
C LEU A 125 23.93 -18.35 -2.51
N LEU A 126 23.87 -17.86 -1.27
CA LEU A 126 24.84 -16.93 -0.71
C LEU A 126 26.04 -17.64 -0.09
N THR A 127 27.20 -16.99 -0.12
CA THR A 127 28.35 -17.38 0.72
C THR A 127 28.07 -17.09 2.19
N ASP A 128 28.91 -17.59 3.08
CA ASP A 128 28.72 -17.38 4.52
C ASP A 128 28.89 -15.91 4.93
N GLU A 129 29.79 -15.18 4.25
CA GLU A 129 29.96 -13.74 4.44
C GLU A 129 28.71 -12.96 3.96
N GLN A 130 28.16 -13.33 2.80
CA GLN A 130 26.96 -12.71 2.25
C GLN A 130 25.72 -12.99 3.11
N LYS A 131 25.63 -14.17 3.72
CA LYS A 131 24.56 -14.48 4.68
C LYS A 131 24.63 -13.58 5.91
N ALA A 132 25.82 -13.37 6.46
CA ALA A 132 26.02 -12.50 7.61
C ALA A 132 25.59 -11.04 7.30
N GLU A 133 25.94 -10.51 6.12
CA GLU A 133 25.47 -9.18 5.69
C GLU A 133 23.96 -9.16 5.46
N MET A 134 23.40 -10.23 4.89
CA MET A 134 21.94 -10.35 4.70
C MET A 134 21.19 -10.36 6.05
N ASP A 135 21.71 -11.05 7.07
CA ASP A 135 21.14 -11.05 8.42
C ASP A 135 21.20 -9.65 9.05
N ASP A 136 22.34 -8.96 8.97
CA ASP A 136 22.47 -7.58 9.44
C ASP A 136 21.49 -6.62 8.73
N MET A 137 21.33 -6.76 7.41
CA MET A 137 20.32 -6.02 6.66
C MET A 137 18.90 -6.25 7.19
N MET A 138 18.55 -7.49 7.56
CA MET A 138 17.23 -7.81 8.11
C MET A 138 17.04 -7.18 9.49
N ASP A 139 18.04 -7.25 10.36
CA ASP A 139 18.01 -6.66 11.70
C ASP A 139 17.89 -5.13 11.66
N GLN A 140 18.63 -4.49 10.76
CA GLN A 140 18.51 -3.05 10.51
C GLN A 140 17.09 -2.67 10.05
N HIS A 141 16.52 -3.46 9.12
CA HIS A 141 15.18 -3.21 8.62
C HIS A 141 14.11 -3.42 9.70
N GLN A 142 14.26 -4.43 10.56
CA GLN A 142 13.38 -4.66 11.69
C GLN A 142 13.47 -3.51 12.71
N SER A 143 14.68 -3.09 13.07
CA SER A 143 14.92 -1.97 13.98
C SER A 143 14.30 -0.68 13.48
N ARG A 144 14.43 -0.38 12.18
CA ARG A 144 13.77 0.78 11.56
C ARG A 144 12.26 0.68 11.67
N ARG A 145 11.67 -0.48 11.36
CA ARG A 145 10.21 -0.69 11.49
C ARG A 145 9.74 -0.45 12.92
N ASP A 146 10.46 -0.93 13.92
CA ASP A 146 10.11 -0.73 15.32
C ASP A 146 10.21 0.74 15.73
N HIS A 147 11.23 1.45 15.25
CA HIS A 147 11.35 2.88 15.46
C HIS A 147 10.15 3.66 14.87
N TRP A 148 9.76 3.37 13.63
CA TRP A 148 8.58 3.98 13.00
C TRP A 148 7.30 3.72 13.78
N ARG A 149 7.12 2.50 14.33
CA ARG A 149 5.95 2.15 15.16
C ARG A 149 5.92 2.92 16.47
N GLN A 150 7.07 3.14 17.09
CA GLN A 150 7.18 3.91 18.34
C GLN A 150 6.95 5.41 18.10
N SER A 151 7.56 5.98 17.05
CA SER A 151 7.41 7.39 16.70
C SER A 151 5.97 7.73 16.26
N GLY A 152 5.29 6.81 15.56
CA GLY A 152 3.87 6.96 15.20
C GLY A 152 2.88 6.81 16.37
N LYS A 153 3.30 6.19 17.49
CA LYS A 153 2.50 6.19 18.74
C LYS A 153 2.62 7.54 19.46
N LYS A 154 3.82 8.09 19.58
CA LYS A 154 4.07 9.39 20.24
C LYS A 154 3.39 10.58 19.55
N SER A 155 3.07 10.49 18.27
CA SER A 155 2.36 11.56 17.55
C SER A 155 0.82 11.49 17.65
N ARG A 156 0.29 10.48 18.33
CA ARG A 156 -1.16 10.24 18.51
C ARG A 156 -1.64 10.44 19.96
N GLU A 157 -0.72 10.73 20.88
CA GLU A 157 -0.97 11.16 22.26
C GLU A 157 -0.87 12.68 22.35
#